data_AF-A0A379IYM7-F1
#
_entry.id   AF-A0A379IYM7-F1
#
_cell.length_a   1.000
_cell.length_b   1.000
_cell.length_c   1.000
_cell.angle_alpha   90.00
_cell.angle_beta   90.00
_cell.angle_gamma   90.00
#
_symmetry.space_group_name_H-M   'P 1'
#
loop_
_entity.id
_entity.type
_entity.pdbx_description
1 polymer ?
#
loop_
_entity_poly.entity_id
_entity_poly.type
_entity_poly.pdbx_seq_one_letter_code
_entity_poly.pdbx_strand_id
1 'polypeptide(L)'
;MIDTHSHRLGRISAKAGDVFVTQSKSCSSLLIRVATLSKWSHVGIAVSSESVLEAVKAGGNTHGLSQQVRVVPIEVFAANVSAMRHYIRPDELTPQQTEKLNSFVNSNNENRYTALHAALTVFIPIMALCLGALAIISTIDSLARAEPSAVQSLPFWVGVLTINVFIYLIYRLMAWSFRSDWGVKATENLFRKTRFGRWLVDIKYEMFCSKLVVLAENEISGSLVSCLPSESEAQPKHIVKACEKSGWPQVDV
;
A
#
# COMPACT_ATOMS: atom_id res chain seq x y z
N MET A 1 -21.59 -24.87 16.39
CA MET A 1 -21.88 -23.66 17.21
C MET A 1 -21.75 -22.46 16.31
N ILE A 2 -22.87 -21.79 16.05
CA ILE A 2 -22.97 -20.63 15.15
C ILE A 2 -22.74 -19.40 16.02
N ASP A 3 -21.57 -18.77 15.90
CA ASP A 3 -21.26 -17.56 16.65
C ASP A 3 -22.04 -16.38 16.08
N THR A 4 -22.94 -15.86 16.90
CA THR A 4 -23.90 -14.79 16.62
C THR A 4 -23.27 -13.42 16.88
N HIS A 5 -22.23 -13.08 16.12
CA HIS A 5 -21.64 -11.73 16.12
C HIS A 5 -22.06 -10.86 14.91
N SER A 6 -23.13 -11.25 14.19
CA SER A 6 -23.65 -10.53 13.01
C SER A 6 -24.61 -9.36 13.34
N HIS A 7 -24.94 -9.10 14.61
CA HIS A 7 -25.93 -8.07 14.97
C HIS A 7 -25.25 -6.86 15.62
N ARG A 8 -24.70 -5.95 14.82
CA ARG A 8 -24.58 -4.51 15.17
C ARG A 8 -23.95 -3.59 14.10
N LEU A 9 -23.83 -4.00 12.85
CA LEU A 9 -23.62 -3.02 11.78
C LEU A 9 -25.01 -2.54 11.35
N GLY A 10 -25.38 -1.31 11.75
CA GLY A 10 -26.49 -0.62 11.10
C GLY A 10 -26.25 -0.61 9.58
N ARG A 11 -27.31 -0.55 8.77
CA ARG A 11 -27.19 -0.54 7.30
C ARG A 11 -26.15 0.49 6.88
N ILE A 12 -24.98 0.04 6.42
CA ILE A 12 -23.92 0.91 5.91
C ILE A 12 -24.43 1.41 4.56
N SER A 13 -24.85 2.67 4.51
CA SER A 13 -25.36 3.28 3.28
C SER A 13 -24.18 3.67 2.39
N ALA A 14 -23.80 2.79 1.47
CA ALA A 14 -22.75 3.05 0.49
C ALA A 14 -23.34 3.50 -0.85
N LYS A 15 -22.52 4.15 -1.68
CA LYS A 15 -22.77 4.30 -3.12
C LYS A 15 -21.54 3.88 -3.92
N ALA A 16 -21.76 3.56 -5.20
CA ALA A 16 -20.68 3.18 -6.10
C ALA A 16 -19.59 4.26 -6.15
N GLY A 17 -18.33 3.84 -6.04
CA GLY A 17 -17.17 4.73 -6.00
C GLY A 17 -16.81 5.27 -4.61
N ASP A 18 -17.56 4.94 -3.55
CA ASP A 18 -17.14 5.17 -2.17
C ASP A 18 -15.93 4.27 -1.83
N VAL A 19 -15.13 4.69 -0.84
CA VAL A 19 -13.93 3.95 -0.44
C VAL A 19 -14.08 3.48 1.01
N PHE A 20 -13.76 2.22 1.25
CA PHE A 20 -13.71 1.66 2.59
C PHE A 20 -12.29 1.29 2.96
N VAL A 21 -11.85 1.69 4.15
CA VAL A 21 -10.55 1.31 4.70
C VAL A 21 -10.77 0.55 6.00
N THR A 22 -9.99 -0.51 6.20
CA THR A 22 -10.14 -1.37 7.37
C THR A 22 -8.82 -1.66 8.06
N GLN A 23 -8.94 -1.90 9.35
CA GLN A 23 -7.89 -2.46 10.19
C GLN A 23 -8.26 -3.92 10.47
N SER A 24 -7.62 -4.86 9.78
CA SER A 24 -7.89 -6.29 9.99
C SER A 24 -7.21 -6.79 11.27
N LYS A 25 -7.82 -7.78 11.94
CA LYS A 25 -7.26 -8.43 13.15
C LYS A 25 -6.16 -9.46 12.83
N SER A 26 -5.86 -9.71 11.56
CA SER A 26 -4.87 -10.72 11.14
C SER A 26 -3.42 -10.33 11.46
N CYS A 27 -2.55 -11.33 11.62
CA CYS A 27 -1.11 -11.11 11.84
C CYS A 27 -0.43 -10.40 10.64
N SER A 28 -0.86 -10.71 9.42
CA SER A 28 -0.44 -10.00 8.20
C SER A 28 -0.83 -8.52 8.22
N SER A 29 -2.01 -8.20 8.74
CA SER A 29 -2.45 -6.80 8.94
C SER A 29 -1.55 -6.04 9.91
N LEU A 30 -1.14 -6.67 11.01
CA LEU A 30 -0.21 -6.04 11.96
C LEU A 30 1.12 -5.71 11.29
N LEU A 31 1.67 -6.62 10.47
CA LEU A 31 2.90 -6.38 9.72
C LEU A 31 2.75 -5.23 8.72
N ILE A 32 1.65 -5.17 7.97
CA ILE A 32 1.36 -4.05 7.04
C ILE A 32 1.30 -2.74 7.81
N ARG A 33 0.60 -2.69 8.95
CA ARG A 33 0.44 -1.48 9.76
C ARG A 33 1.76 -0.96 10.30
N VAL A 34 2.58 -1.84 10.85
CA VAL A 34 3.92 -1.51 11.36
C VAL A 34 4.81 -1.00 10.23
N ALA A 35 4.88 -1.75 9.13
CA ALA A 35 5.77 -1.42 8.03
C ALA A 35 5.36 -0.15 7.26
N THR A 36 4.07 0.08 7.10
CA THR A 36 3.56 1.26 6.41
C THR A 36 3.41 2.46 7.35
N LEU A 37 3.67 2.29 8.65
CA LEU A 37 3.41 3.29 9.70
C LEU A 37 1.97 3.83 9.60
N SER A 38 1.01 2.91 9.49
CA SER A 38 -0.40 3.21 9.23
C SER A 38 -1.29 2.41 10.18
N LYS A 39 -2.40 3.00 10.62
CA LYS A 39 -3.44 2.22 11.32
C LYS A 39 -4.24 1.31 10.37
N TRP A 40 -4.28 1.65 9.08
CA TRP A 40 -5.05 0.96 8.06
C TRP A 40 -4.23 -0.09 7.33
N SER A 41 -4.80 -1.27 7.13
CA SER A 41 -4.15 -2.44 6.55
C SER A 41 -4.75 -2.89 5.22
N HIS A 42 -6.01 -2.54 4.95
CA HIS A 42 -6.75 -2.99 3.78
C HIS A 42 -7.68 -1.89 3.30
N VAL A 43 -8.04 -1.94 2.01
CA VAL A 43 -8.89 -0.95 1.37
C VAL A 43 -9.70 -1.62 0.26
N GLY A 44 -10.92 -1.15 0.05
CA GLY A 44 -11.79 -1.55 -1.05
C GLY A 44 -12.56 -0.36 -1.61
N ILE A 45 -13.10 -0.53 -2.81
CA ILE A 45 -13.98 0.45 -3.46
C ILE A 45 -15.38 -0.13 -3.60
N ALA A 46 -16.39 0.62 -3.21
CA ALA A 46 -17.79 0.23 -3.36
C ALA A 46 -18.15 0.18 -4.85
N VAL A 47 -18.76 -0.92 -5.28
CA VAL A 47 -19.27 -1.06 -6.67
C VAL A 47 -20.79 -0.87 -6.71
N SER A 48 -21.46 -1.05 -5.57
CA SER A 48 -22.88 -0.79 -5.39
C SER A 48 -23.13 -0.35 -3.94
N SER A 49 -24.41 -0.16 -3.57
CA SER A 49 -24.80 0.14 -2.19
C SER A 49 -24.56 -0.99 -1.21
N GLU A 50 -24.36 -2.22 -1.69
CA GLU A 50 -24.26 -3.42 -0.85
C GLU A 50 -22.94 -4.17 -1.04
N SER A 51 -22.12 -3.80 -2.02
CA SER A 51 -20.94 -4.58 -2.39
C SER A 51 -19.68 -3.76 -2.63
N VAL A 52 -18.54 -4.37 -2.30
CA VAL A 52 -17.20 -3.80 -2.36
C VAL A 52 -16.31 -4.72 -3.19
N LEU A 53 -15.55 -4.10 -4.09
CA LEU A 53 -14.44 -4.73 -4.79
C LEU A 53 -13.20 -4.68 -3.90
N GLU A 54 -12.63 -5.84 -3.61
CA GLU A 54 -11.41 -6.00 -2.82
C GLU A 54 -10.40 -6.96 -3.46
N ALA A 55 -9.15 -6.86 -3.04
CA ALA A 55 -8.10 -7.83 -3.37
C ALA A 55 -7.50 -8.44 -2.10
N VAL A 56 -7.62 -9.76 -1.94
CA VAL A 56 -7.17 -10.54 -0.78
C VAL A 56 -6.35 -11.75 -1.19
N LYS A 57 -5.48 -12.24 -0.30
CA LYS A 57 -4.67 -13.44 -0.54
C LYS A 57 -5.57 -14.69 -0.57
N ALA A 58 -5.35 -15.59 -1.54
CA ALA A 58 -6.03 -16.89 -1.57
C ALA A 58 -5.79 -17.67 -0.27
N GLY A 59 -6.85 -18.27 0.27
CA GLY A 59 -6.80 -19.06 1.50
C GLY A 59 -7.03 -18.27 2.79
N GLY A 60 -7.35 -16.98 2.72
CA GLY A 60 -7.96 -16.30 3.87
C GLY A 60 -9.36 -16.87 4.12
N ASN A 61 -9.69 -17.20 5.38
CA ASN A 61 -10.91 -17.84 5.89
C ASN A 61 -12.28 -17.24 5.48
N THR A 62 -12.32 -16.35 4.52
CA THR A 62 -13.54 -15.76 3.94
C THR A 62 -14.21 -16.73 2.96
N HIS A 63 -15.15 -17.52 3.51
CA HIS A 63 -16.35 -18.04 2.82
C HIS A 63 -16.16 -18.76 1.47
N GLY A 64 -15.13 -19.62 1.33
CA GLY A 64 -15.04 -20.55 0.18
C GLY A 64 -14.86 -19.89 -1.19
N LEU A 65 -14.62 -18.57 -1.24
CA LEU A 65 -14.37 -17.83 -2.47
C LEU A 65 -12.90 -18.01 -2.86
N SER A 66 -12.66 -18.67 -4.00
CA SER A 66 -11.32 -18.98 -4.53
C SER A 66 -10.64 -17.79 -5.20
N GLN A 67 -11.40 -16.75 -5.55
CA GLN A 67 -10.92 -15.58 -6.28
C GLN A 67 -10.21 -14.59 -5.33
N GLN A 68 -9.06 -14.11 -5.80
CA GLN A 68 -8.17 -13.21 -5.05
C GLN A 68 -8.54 -11.74 -5.23
N VAL A 69 -9.02 -11.35 -6.39
CA VAL A 69 -9.76 -10.10 -6.61
C VAL A 69 -11.22 -10.47 -6.74
N ARG A 70 -12.10 -9.82 -5.98
CA ARG A 70 -13.51 -10.24 -5.90
C ARG A 70 -14.41 -9.12 -5.43
N VAL A 71 -15.68 -9.23 -5.80
CA VAL A 71 -16.77 -8.43 -5.23
C VAL A 71 -17.40 -9.20 -4.08
N VAL A 72 -17.48 -8.58 -2.91
CA VAL A 72 -18.09 -9.17 -1.71
C VAL A 72 -19.13 -8.22 -1.12
N PRO A 73 -20.12 -8.73 -0.38
CA PRO A 73 -21.00 -7.89 0.43
C PRO A 73 -20.20 -7.03 1.42
N ILE A 74 -20.66 -5.81 1.71
CA ILE A 74 -20.00 -4.91 2.67
C ILE A 74 -19.86 -5.57 4.05
N GLU A 75 -20.84 -6.38 4.45
CA GLU A 75 -20.83 -7.11 5.72
C GLU A 75 -19.69 -8.13 5.78
N VAL A 76 -19.39 -8.76 4.64
CA VAL A 76 -18.27 -9.70 4.52
C VAL A 76 -16.93 -8.95 4.53
N PHE A 77 -16.86 -7.78 3.88
CA PHE A 77 -15.68 -6.92 3.92
C PHE A 77 -15.38 -6.39 5.33
N ALA A 78 -16.43 -6.07 6.09
CA ALA A 78 -16.37 -5.64 7.49
C ALA A 78 -16.13 -6.81 8.47
N ALA A 79 -16.22 -8.07 8.01
CA ALA A 79 -16.01 -9.22 8.88
C ALA A 79 -14.55 -9.29 9.36
N ASN A 80 -14.35 -9.58 10.64
CA ASN A 80 -13.03 -9.74 11.27
C ASN A 80 -12.10 -8.49 11.24
N VAL A 81 -12.69 -7.29 11.14
CA VAL A 81 -11.98 -6.02 11.30
C VAL A 81 -12.05 -5.53 12.76
N SER A 82 -11.03 -4.82 13.21
CA SER A 82 -11.03 -4.12 14.51
C SER A 82 -11.49 -2.66 14.41
N ALA A 83 -11.42 -2.09 13.21
CA ALA A 83 -11.92 -0.75 12.90
C ALA A 83 -12.18 -0.65 11.40
N MET A 84 -13.21 0.11 11.03
CA MET A 84 -13.55 0.41 9.65
C MET A 84 -13.84 1.90 9.51
N ARG A 85 -13.48 2.46 8.36
CA ARG A 85 -13.87 3.81 8.00
C ARG A 85 -14.35 3.84 6.55
N HIS A 86 -15.47 4.52 6.37
CA HIS A 86 -16.11 4.77 5.10
C HIS A 86 -15.82 6.20 4.67
N TYR A 87 -15.24 6.38 3.49
CA TYR A 87 -15.08 7.65 2.81
C TYR A 87 -16.14 7.74 1.71
N ILE A 88 -17.03 8.72 1.85
CA ILE A 88 -18.16 8.96 0.96
C ILE A 88 -17.67 9.86 -0.18
N ARG A 89 -17.86 9.43 -1.42
CA ARG A 89 -17.56 10.26 -2.58
C ARG A 89 -18.51 11.46 -2.59
N PRO A 90 -18.06 12.71 -2.77
CA PRO A 90 -18.95 13.87 -2.80
C PRO A 90 -20.01 13.75 -3.90
N ASP A 91 -19.57 13.52 -5.13
CA ASP A 91 -20.45 13.43 -6.30
C ASP A 91 -20.84 11.98 -6.60
N GLU A 92 -22.04 11.78 -7.14
CA GLU A 92 -22.40 10.48 -7.70
C GLU A 92 -21.61 10.20 -8.98
N LEU A 93 -21.31 8.93 -9.22
CA LEU A 93 -20.70 8.53 -10.49
C LEU A 93 -21.70 8.78 -11.61
N THR A 94 -21.23 9.39 -12.69
CA THR A 94 -22.01 9.46 -13.93
C THR A 94 -22.31 8.05 -14.46
N PRO A 95 -23.33 7.86 -15.31
CA PRO A 95 -23.62 6.55 -15.90
C PRO A 95 -22.41 5.95 -16.63
N GLN A 96 -21.64 6.78 -17.34
CA GLN A 96 -20.42 6.36 -18.02
C GLN A 96 -19.33 5.90 -17.05
N GLN A 97 -19.15 6.59 -15.92
CA GLN A 97 -18.20 6.18 -14.89
C GLN A 97 -18.62 4.88 -14.20
N THR A 98 -19.92 4.70 -13.98
CA THR A 98 -20.48 3.47 -13.42
C THR A 98 -20.24 2.29 -14.36
N GLU A 99 -20.48 2.47 -15.67
CA GLU A 99 -20.17 1.45 -16.68
C GLU A 99 -18.68 1.09 -16.70
N LYS A 100 -17.80 2.10 -16.67
CA LYS A 100 -16.35 1.89 -16.59
C LYS A 100 -15.94 1.13 -15.33
N LEU A 101 -16.51 1.47 -14.17
CA LEU A 101 -16.24 0.75 -12.92
C LEU A 101 -16.70 -0.71 -13.01
N ASN A 102 -17.87 -0.98 -13.57
CA ASN A 102 -18.37 -2.33 -13.76
C ASN A 102 -17.52 -3.14 -14.76
N SER A 103 -17.07 -2.51 -15.85
CA SER A 103 -16.12 -3.11 -16.80
C SER A 103 -14.78 -3.41 -16.14
N PHE A 104 -14.29 -2.51 -15.30
CA PHE A 104 -13.09 -2.71 -14.50
C PHE A 104 -13.23 -3.91 -13.56
N VAL A 105 -14.35 -4.02 -12.85
CA VAL A 105 -14.64 -5.18 -11.98
C VAL A 105 -14.58 -6.49 -12.77
N ASN A 106 -15.26 -6.54 -13.91
CA ASN A 106 -15.34 -7.76 -14.73
C ASN A 106 -13.97 -8.17 -15.29
N SER A 107 -13.16 -7.21 -15.74
CA SER A 107 -11.83 -7.47 -16.29
C SER A 107 -10.79 -7.87 -15.23
N ASN A 108 -11.03 -7.55 -13.95
CA ASN A 108 -10.06 -7.77 -12.89
C ASN A 108 -10.43 -8.89 -11.91
N ASN A 109 -11.64 -9.46 -11.97
CA ASN A 109 -12.09 -10.56 -11.10
C ASN A 109 -11.24 -11.85 -11.19
N GLU A 110 -10.43 -12.01 -12.24
CA GLU A 110 -9.52 -13.16 -12.40
C GLU A 110 -8.08 -12.86 -12.00
N ASN A 111 -7.77 -11.60 -11.68
CA ASN A 111 -6.41 -11.21 -11.35
C ASN A 111 -5.98 -11.80 -10.02
N ARG A 112 -4.71 -12.19 -9.98
CA ARG A 112 -4.08 -12.74 -8.78
C ARG A 112 -3.68 -11.63 -7.82
N TYR A 113 -3.78 -11.92 -6.53
CA TYR A 113 -3.26 -11.12 -5.44
C TYR A 113 -1.83 -11.50 -5.12
N THR A 114 -0.96 -10.50 -4.99
CA THR A 114 0.44 -10.68 -4.64
C THR A 114 0.78 -10.06 -3.29
N ALA A 115 1.26 -10.90 -2.38
CA ALA A 115 1.89 -10.41 -1.14
C ALA A 115 3.27 -9.78 -1.41
N LEU A 116 3.91 -10.12 -2.54
CA LEU A 116 5.23 -9.59 -2.88
C LEU A 116 5.17 -8.10 -3.23
N HIS A 117 4.14 -7.65 -3.95
CA HIS A 117 3.95 -6.22 -4.22
C HIS A 117 3.75 -5.42 -2.92
N ALA A 118 2.97 -5.99 -1.99
CA ALA A 118 2.81 -5.43 -0.64
C ALA A 118 4.14 -5.42 0.15
N ALA A 119 4.95 -6.48 0.03
CA ALA A 119 6.25 -6.56 0.68
C ALA A 119 7.26 -5.56 0.09
N LEU A 120 7.28 -5.37 -1.23
CA LEU A 120 8.18 -4.42 -1.91
C LEU A 120 7.86 -2.97 -1.55
N THR A 121 6.58 -2.62 -1.44
CA THR A 121 6.15 -1.28 -0.99
C THR A 121 6.48 -1.03 0.49
N VAL A 122 6.49 -2.09 1.31
CA VAL A 122 6.94 -2.10 2.71
C VAL A 122 8.47 -2.04 2.83
N PHE A 123 9.21 -2.55 1.85
CA PHE A 123 10.67 -2.68 1.94
C PHE A 123 11.39 -1.32 1.93
N ILE A 124 10.87 -0.32 1.22
CA ILE A 124 11.47 1.02 1.12
C ILE A 124 11.65 1.70 2.50
N PRO A 125 10.61 1.84 3.34
CA PRO A 125 10.78 2.43 4.67
C PRO A 125 11.67 1.59 5.59
N ILE A 126 11.65 0.25 5.47
CA ILE A 126 12.55 -0.62 6.24
C ILE A 126 14.01 -0.37 5.85
N MET A 127 14.30 -0.28 4.55
CA MET A 127 15.65 0.03 4.06
C MET A 127 16.12 1.41 4.52
N ALA A 128 15.23 2.40 4.58
CA ALA A 128 15.54 3.71 5.12
C ALA A 128 15.98 3.63 6.60
N LEU A 129 15.25 2.84 7.41
CA LEU A 129 15.61 2.60 8.81
C LEU A 129 16.95 1.86 8.93
N CYS A 130 17.18 0.80 8.15
CA CYS A 130 18.42 0.03 8.17
C CYS A 130 19.64 0.89 7.79
N LEU A 131 19.54 1.67 6.71
CA LEU A 131 20.62 2.55 6.27
C LEU A 131 20.84 3.72 7.23
N GLY A 132 19.76 4.26 7.82
CA GLY A 132 19.86 5.26 8.89
C GLY A 132 20.55 4.72 10.14
N ALA A 133 20.22 3.49 10.56
CA ALA A 133 20.89 2.82 11.67
C ALA A 133 22.36 2.56 11.35
N LEU A 134 22.69 2.13 10.13
CA LEU A 134 24.07 1.95 9.66
C LEU A 134 24.87 3.26 9.74
N ALA A 135 24.28 4.37 9.31
CA ALA A 135 24.88 5.71 9.39
C ALA A 135 25.19 6.12 10.85
N ILE A 136 24.25 5.88 11.77
CA ILE A 136 24.43 6.15 13.20
C ILE A 136 25.52 5.24 13.78
N ILE A 137 25.46 3.93 13.54
CA ILE A 137 26.44 2.96 14.03
C ILE A 137 27.84 3.29 13.51
N SER A 138 27.97 3.61 12.22
CA SER A 138 29.25 4.01 11.62
C SER A 138 29.83 5.25 12.29
N THR A 139 28.99 6.21 12.65
CA THR A 139 29.42 7.43 13.34
C THR A 139 29.86 7.14 14.77
N ILE A 140 29.11 6.30 15.50
CA ILE A 140 29.45 5.87 16.87
C ILE A 140 30.75 5.05 16.89
N ASP A 141 30.91 4.08 15.99
CA ASP A 141 32.12 3.26 15.90
C ASP A 141 33.35 4.10 15.54
N SER A 142 33.20 5.08 14.63
CA SER A 142 34.27 6.02 14.30
C SER A 142 34.67 6.88 15.50
N LEU A 143 33.70 7.35 16.29
CA LEU A 143 33.95 8.11 17.53
C LEU A 143 34.60 7.25 18.61
N ALA A 144 34.17 6.01 18.78
CA ALA A 144 34.68 5.10 19.81
C ALA A 144 36.13 4.66 19.56
N ARG A 145 36.55 4.61 18.29
CA ARG A 145 37.91 4.21 17.89
C ARG A 145 38.87 5.39 17.70
N ALA A 146 38.36 6.61 17.67
CA ALA A 146 39.17 7.79 17.45
C ALA A 146 39.88 8.21 18.74
N GLU A 147 41.15 8.60 18.61
CA GLU A 147 41.84 9.28 19.70
C GLU A 147 41.21 10.65 19.97
N PRO A 148 41.22 11.16 21.22
CA PRO A 148 40.59 12.44 21.57
C PRO A 148 41.10 13.62 20.72
N SER A 149 42.37 13.61 20.35
CA SER A 149 43.01 14.60 19.48
C SER A 149 42.49 14.54 18.04
N ALA A 150 42.17 13.34 17.53
CA ALA A 150 41.62 13.14 16.20
C ALA A 150 40.17 13.63 16.11
N VAL A 151 39.36 13.45 17.15
CA VAL A 151 37.96 13.93 17.20
C VAL A 151 37.87 15.45 17.13
N GLN A 152 38.89 16.17 17.60
CA GLN A 152 38.95 17.64 17.50
C GLN A 152 39.42 18.12 16.12
N SER A 153 39.89 17.21 15.26
CA SER A 153 40.41 17.56 13.95
C SER A 153 39.31 17.69 12.90
N LEU A 154 39.41 18.72 12.05
CA LEU A 154 38.50 18.90 10.91
C LEU A 154 38.49 17.69 9.95
N PRO A 155 39.62 17.03 9.63
CA PRO A 155 39.63 15.86 8.74
C PRO A 155 38.78 14.68 9.24
N PHE A 156 38.71 14.46 10.56
CA PHE A 156 37.87 13.41 11.14
C PHE A 156 36.39 13.66 10.83
N TRP A 157 35.90 14.87 11.09
CA TRP A 157 34.51 15.23 10.81
C TRP A 157 34.18 15.22 9.33
N VAL A 158 35.13 15.62 8.47
CA VAL A 158 34.98 15.50 7.01
C VAL A 158 34.83 14.03 6.60
N GLY A 159 35.67 13.12 7.11
CA GLY A 159 35.56 11.69 6.82
C GLY A 159 34.24 11.06 7.25
N VAL A 160 33.80 11.34 8.48
CA VAL A 160 32.49 10.91 9.00
C VAL A 160 31.35 11.46 8.12
N LEU A 161 31.41 12.74 7.74
CA LEU A 161 30.42 13.35 6.86
C LEU A 161 30.40 12.67 5.49
N THR A 162 31.56 12.38 4.90
CA THR A 162 31.65 11.72 3.59
C THR A 162 30.99 10.34 3.60
N ILE A 163 31.22 9.53 4.63
CA ILE A 163 30.59 8.20 4.77
C ILE A 163 29.07 8.35 4.86
N ASN A 164 28.58 9.28 5.70
CA ASN A 164 27.15 9.52 5.86
C ASN A 164 26.50 10.03 4.55
N VAL A 165 27.18 10.92 3.81
CA VAL A 165 26.74 11.39 2.50
C VAL A 165 26.66 10.21 1.51
N PHE A 166 27.63 9.31 1.51
CA PHE A 166 27.60 8.13 0.63
C PHE A 166 26.43 7.20 0.94
N ILE A 167 26.17 6.93 2.23
CA ILE A 167 25.01 6.14 2.68
C ILE A 167 23.70 6.81 2.23
N TYR A 168 23.60 8.14 2.40
CA TYR A 168 22.45 8.91 1.96
C TYR A 168 22.26 8.85 0.44
N LEU A 169 23.35 8.94 -0.35
CA LEU A 169 23.29 8.80 -1.80
C LEU A 169 22.82 7.42 -2.23
N ILE A 170 23.30 6.34 -1.59
CA ILE A 170 22.80 4.98 -1.85
C ILE A 170 21.31 4.89 -1.57
N TYR A 171 20.85 5.40 -0.43
CA TYR A 171 19.43 5.44 -0.11
C TYR A 171 18.62 6.20 -1.18
N ARG A 172 19.09 7.38 -1.61
CA ARG A 172 18.43 8.20 -2.63
C ARG A 172 18.37 7.47 -3.97
N LEU A 173 19.44 6.81 -4.38
CA LEU A 173 19.48 6.01 -5.60
C LEU A 173 18.51 4.83 -5.52
N MET A 174 18.50 4.07 -4.43
CA MET A 174 17.53 2.97 -4.24
C MET A 174 16.10 3.49 -4.25
N ALA A 175 15.80 4.54 -3.50
CA ALA A 175 14.47 5.14 -3.48
C ALA A 175 14.06 5.62 -4.87
N TRP A 176 14.98 6.23 -5.63
CA TRP A 176 14.72 6.66 -7.00
C TRP A 176 14.49 5.48 -7.95
N SER A 177 15.25 4.38 -7.81
CA SER A 177 15.07 3.13 -8.56
C SER A 177 13.72 2.47 -8.29
N PHE A 178 13.14 2.64 -7.10
CA PHE A 178 11.83 2.09 -6.76
C PHE A 178 10.66 3.03 -7.03
N ARG A 179 10.89 4.35 -7.08
CA ARG A 179 9.81 5.35 -7.21
C ARG A 179 9.65 5.97 -8.60
N SER A 180 10.73 6.09 -9.37
CA SER A 180 10.65 6.70 -10.70
C SER A 180 10.27 5.67 -11.75
N ASP A 181 9.41 6.02 -12.70
CA ASP A 181 9.03 5.12 -13.80
C ASP A 181 10.25 4.60 -14.58
N TRP A 182 11.26 5.46 -14.76
CA TRP A 182 12.50 5.09 -15.42
C TRP A 182 13.34 4.14 -14.56
N GLY A 183 13.53 4.45 -13.27
CA GLY A 183 14.28 3.60 -12.34
C GLY A 183 13.61 2.24 -12.14
N VAL A 184 12.28 2.20 -12.09
CA VAL A 184 11.49 0.98 -12.01
C VAL A 184 11.70 0.14 -13.27
N LYS A 185 11.55 0.73 -14.47
CA LYS A 185 11.80 0.03 -15.75
C LYS A 185 13.24 -0.48 -15.87
N ALA A 186 14.23 0.32 -15.46
CA ALA A 186 15.64 -0.07 -15.49
C ALA A 186 15.92 -1.25 -14.53
N THR A 187 15.37 -1.16 -13.31
CA THR A 187 15.50 -2.21 -12.30
C THR A 187 14.79 -3.49 -12.76
N GLU A 188 13.59 -3.38 -13.32
CA GLU A 188 12.85 -4.50 -13.92
C GLU A 188 13.63 -5.14 -15.07
N ASN A 189 14.20 -4.34 -15.98
CA ASN A 189 15.03 -4.83 -17.07
C ASN A 189 16.25 -5.59 -16.56
N LEU A 190 16.85 -5.15 -15.45
CA LEU A 190 17.94 -5.87 -14.80
C LEU A 190 17.46 -7.21 -14.22
N PHE A 191 16.36 -7.21 -13.46
CA PHE A 191 15.82 -8.43 -12.86
C PHE A 191 15.34 -9.45 -13.90
N ARG A 192 14.75 -9.01 -15.02
CA ARG A 192 14.28 -9.86 -16.13
C ARG A 192 15.40 -10.69 -16.79
N LYS A 193 16.67 -10.29 -16.62
CA LYS A 193 17.85 -11.05 -17.11
C LYS A 193 18.10 -12.34 -16.34
N THR A 194 17.54 -12.48 -15.13
CA THR A 194 17.69 -13.69 -14.31
C THR A 194 16.36 -14.44 -14.23
N ARG A 195 16.39 -15.76 -14.10
CA ARG A 195 15.16 -16.58 -13.98
C ARG A 195 14.34 -16.20 -12.74
N PHE A 196 15.03 -16.02 -11.61
CA PHE A 196 14.42 -15.59 -10.35
C PHE A 196 13.89 -14.15 -10.44
N GLY A 197 14.65 -13.23 -11.02
CA GLY A 197 14.22 -11.84 -11.17
C GLY A 197 13.05 -11.68 -12.15
N ARG A 198 12.97 -12.48 -13.22
CA ARG A 198 11.79 -12.51 -14.10
C ARG A 198 10.54 -12.92 -13.34
N TRP A 199 10.64 -14.00 -12.57
CA TRP A 199 9.54 -14.46 -11.70
C TRP A 199 9.12 -13.39 -10.68
N LEU A 200 10.08 -12.70 -10.04
CA LEU A 200 9.78 -11.58 -9.13
C LEU A 200 9.07 -10.42 -9.83
N VAL A 201 9.53 -10.06 -11.03
CA VAL A 201 8.94 -8.99 -11.84
C VAL A 201 7.51 -9.36 -12.24
N ASP A 202 7.27 -10.60 -12.68
CA ASP A 202 5.94 -11.07 -13.06
C ASP A 202 4.97 -11.05 -11.87
N ILE A 203 5.42 -11.53 -10.69
CA ILE A 203 4.60 -11.49 -9.45
C ILE A 203 4.38 -10.07 -8.93
N LYS A 204 5.25 -9.11 -9.24
CA LYS A 204 5.04 -7.69 -8.88
C LYS A 204 3.84 -7.09 -9.63
N TYR A 205 3.53 -7.56 -10.84
CA TYR A 205 2.44 -7.01 -11.66
C TYR A 205 1.05 -7.48 -11.23
N GLU A 206 0.95 -8.50 -10.39
CA GLU A 206 -0.30 -8.91 -9.75
C GLU A 206 -0.93 -7.76 -8.90
N MET A 207 -2.14 -7.97 -8.39
CA MET A 207 -2.95 -6.96 -7.69
C MET A 207 -2.68 -6.89 -6.18
N PHE A 208 -2.74 -5.68 -5.63
CA PHE A 208 -2.81 -5.41 -4.19
C PHE A 208 -4.00 -4.48 -3.92
N CYS A 209 -4.59 -4.50 -2.72
CA CYS A 209 -5.83 -3.78 -2.43
C CYS A 209 -5.74 -2.26 -2.69
N SER A 210 -4.62 -1.61 -2.34
CA SER A 210 -4.44 -0.18 -2.64
C SER A 210 -4.20 0.10 -4.12
N LYS A 211 -3.47 -0.77 -4.82
CA LYS A 211 -3.26 -0.67 -6.28
C LYS A 211 -4.59 -0.82 -7.02
N LEU A 212 -5.45 -1.74 -6.58
CA LEU A 212 -6.79 -1.94 -7.14
C LEU A 212 -7.63 -0.66 -7.11
N VAL A 213 -7.62 0.05 -5.97
CA VAL A 213 -8.35 1.32 -5.83
C VAL A 213 -7.75 2.42 -6.72
N VAL A 214 -6.42 2.52 -6.79
CA VAL A 214 -5.77 3.49 -7.70
C VAL A 214 -6.13 3.22 -9.16
N LEU A 215 -6.12 1.96 -9.59
CA LEU A 215 -6.51 1.57 -10.94
C LEU A 215 -7.99 1.86 -11.22
N ALA A 216 -8.88 1.55 -10.28
CA ALA A 216 -10.30 1.86 -10.39
C ALA A 216 -10.54 3.38 -10.52
N GLU A 217 -9.86 4.19 -9.70
CA GLU A 217 -9.93 5.66 -9.78
C GLU A 217 -9.41 6.18 -11.13
N ASN A 218 -8.31 5.64 -11.64
CA ASN A 218 -7.79 6.03 -12.95
C ASN A 218 -8.78 5.70 -14.07
N GLU A 219 -9.38 4.50 -14.05
CA GLU A 219 -10.33 4.04 -15.06
C GLU A 219 -11.56 4.97 -15.14
N ILE A 220 -12.14 5.30 -13.98
CA ILE A 220 -13.31 6.20 -13.91
C ILE A 220 -12.93 7.68 -13.99
N SER A 221 -11.64 8.00 -14.12
CA SER A 221 -11.12 9.39 -14.06
C SER A 221 -11.61 10.12 -12.81
N GLY A 222 -11.52 9.44 -11.66
CA GLY A 222 -12.05 9.87 -10.39
C GLY A 222 -11.31 11.05 -9.77
N SER A 223 -11.95 11.72 -8.82
CA SER A 223 -11.42 12.93 -8.18
C SER A 223 -10.20 12.66 -7.28
N LEU A 224 -9.93 11.41 -6.90
CA LEU A 224 -8.76 11.05 -6.09
C LEU A 224 -7.47 10.98 -6.91
N VAL A 225 -7.54 10.81 -8.24
CA VAL A 225 -6.37 10.53 -9.11
C VAL A 225 -5.25 11.56 -8.91
N SER A 226 -5.59 12.84 -8.78
CA SER A 226 -4.61 13.94 -8.59
C SER A 226 -3.85 13.90 -7.26
N CYS A 227 -4.37 13.17 -6.28
CA CYS A 227 -3.82 13.08 -4.93
C CYS A 227 -3.22 11.70 -4.62
N LEU A 228 -3.43 10.72 -5.50
CA LEU A 228 -2.91 9.37 -5.34
C LEU A 228 -1.46 9.28 -5.84
N PRO A 229 -0.61 8.48 -5.18
CA PRO A 229 0.71 8.16 -5.71
C PRO A 229 0.59 7.25 -6.94
N SER A 230 1.73 6.93 -7.54
CA SER A 230 1.82 5.89 -8.58
C SER A 230 1.23 4.57 -8.08
N GLU A 231 0.67 3.78 -9.00
CA GLU A 231 0.06 2.47 -8.71
C GLU A 231 1.00 1.51 -7.99
N SER A 232 2.31 1.64 -8.21
CA SER A 232 3.37 0.81 -7.64
C SER A 232 3.77 1.20 -6.22
N GLU A 233 3.33 2.37 -5.75
CA GLU A 233 3.62 2.93 -4.42
C GLU A 233 2.36 3.04 -3.54
N ALA A 234 1.19 2.72 -4.09
CA ALA A 234 -0.08 2.85 -3.41
C ALA A 234 -0.12 1.97 -2.14
N GLN A 235 -0.43 2.61 -1.01
CA GLN A 235 -0.62 1.96 0.29
C GLN A 235 -1.95 2.44 0.89
N PRO A 236 -2.56 1.71 1.84
CA PRO A 236 -3.86 2.11 2.39
C PRO A 236 -3.86 3.52 2.98
N LYS A 237 -2.75 3.92 3.63
CA LYS A 237 -2.57 5.28 4.15
C LYS A 237 -2.59 6.37 3.08
N HIS A 238 -2.17 6.05 1.86
CA HIS A 238 -2.16 7.01 0.75
C HIS A 238 -3.58 7.24 0.25
N ILE A 239 -4.41 6.19 0.18
CA ILE A 239 -5.82 6.32 -0.18
C ILE A 239 -6.56 7.20 0.84
N VAL A 240 -6.32 6.94 2.13
CA VAL A 240 -6.86 7.74 3.24
C VAL A 240 -6.50 9.20 3.12
N LYS A 241 -5.20 9.50 2.96
CA LYS A 241 -4.72 10.88 2.78
C LYS A 241 -5.29 11.53 1.54
N ALA A 242 -5.47 10.79 0.44
CA ALA A 242 -6.08 11.33 -0.77
C ALA A 242 -7.56 11.69 -0.53
N CYS A 243 -8.33 10.82 0.14
CA CYS A 243 -9.72 11.12 0.49
C CYS A 243 -9.83 12.35 1.41
N GLU A 244 -9.00 12.42 2.45
CA GLU A 244 -8.95 13.55 3.39
C GLU A 244 -8.56 14.86 2.69
N LYS A 245 -7.55 14.82 1.81
CA LYS A 245 -7.09 15.99 1.05
C LYS A 245 -8.13 16.47 0.03
N SER A 246 -8.89 15.55 -0.56
CA SER A 246 -10.00 15.86 -1.47
C SER A 246 -11.29 16.24 -0.74
N GLY A 247 -11.29 16.31 0.60
CA GLY A 247 -12.45 16.73 1.39
C GLY A 247 -13.61 15.74 1.37
N TRP A 248 -13.36 14.46 1.13
CA TRP A 248 -14.41 13.43 1.14
C TRP A 248 -14.97 13.27 2.56
N PRO A 249 -16.30 13.34 2.75
CA PRO A 249 -16.92 13.04 4.04
C PRO A 249 -16.53 11.64 4.52
N GLN A 250 -16.35 11.48 5.84
CA GLN A 250 -15.95 10.20 6.42
C GLN A 250 -16.85 9.81 7.60
N VAL A 251 -17.10 8.51 7.73
CA VAL A 251 -17.84 7.90 8.85
C VAL A 251 -16.99 6.75 9.40
N ASP A 252 -16.71 6.79 10.69
CA ASP A 252 -16.13 5.64 11.41
C ASP A 252 -17.26 4.64 11.67
N VAL A 253 -17.07 3.39 11.26
CA VAL A 253 -18.06 2.30 11.27
C VAL A 253 -17.67 1.22 12.28
#